data_AF-A0A926VEE6-F1
#
_entry.id   AF-A0A926VEE6-F1
#
_cell.length_a   1.000
_cell.length_b   1.000
_cell.length_c   1.000
_cell.angle_alpha   90.00
_cell.angle_beta   90.00
_cell.angle_gamma   90.00
#
_symmetry.space_group_name_H-M   'P 1'
#
loop_
_entity.id
_entity.type
_entity.pdbx_description
1 polymer ?
#
loop_
_entity_poly.entity_id
_entity_poly.type
_entity_poly.pdbx_seq_one_letter_code
_entity_poly.pdbx_strand_id
1 'polypeptide(L)'
;MIQLQNLSQNSTESLSITAVIDSALCVGAGGTSGTLADKPIVRTATGKLLIPASQFKGRLRHECEKIARGLHRKVCESPNPQTMCPQRAKFPENEEREFHRPDYQIAGDERYHCLICQIFGNPALPSRLLFDDLICNEKAENLPEVLRPGVTINRRRRTSEDQKLFLLETSPANIQLEFSGHIHFLPRYPAYAKPLLFAALHHIHALGGSKSGGLGWLHWKFPDLKIDDNAWNALKT
;
A
#
# COMPACT_ATOMS: atom_id res chain seq x y z
N MET A 1 16.02 34.85 -10.42
CA MET A 1 15.13 34.64 -9.27
C MET A 1 13.87 33.94 -9.77
N ILE A 2 13.73 32.64 -9.53
CA ILE A 2 12.48 31.93 -9.85
C ILE A 2 11.48 32.31 -8.75
N GLN A 3 10.49 33.13 -9.09
CA GLN A 3 9.41 33.47 -8.15
C GLN A 3 8.49 32.25 -7.99
N LEU A 4 8.74 31.48 -6.92
CA LEU A 4 7.94 30.32 -6.49
C LEU A 4 6.46 30.66 -6.21
N GLN A 5 6.13 31.96 -6.13
CA GLN A 5 4.81 32.48 -5.79
C GLN A 5 3.78 32.20 -6.91
N ASN A 6 4.22 32.02 -8.16
CA ASN A 6 3.36 31.72 -9.32
C ASN A 6 3.06 30.23 -9.55
N LEU A 7 3.55 29.31 -8.69
CA LEU A 7 3.15 27.89 -8.71
C LEU A 7 1.77 27.64 -8.07
N SER A 8 1.15 28.68 -7.52
CA SER A 8 -0.06 28.61 -6.72
C SER A 8 -1.33 28.68 -7.57
N GLN A 9 -1.71 27.56 -8.20
CA GLN A 9 -3.11 27.32 -8.62
C GLN A 9 -3.47 25.84 -8.80
N ASN A 10 -2.60 24.95 -8.32
CA ASN A 10 -2.80 23.51 -8.38
C ASN A 10 -3.01 23.02 -6.94
N SER A 11 -4.25 23.09 -6.45
CA SER A 11 -4.58 22.68 -5.08
C SER A 11 -4.35 21.17 -4.92
N THR A 12 -3.29 20.81 -4.21
CA THR A 12 -3.07 19.44 -3.74
C THR A 12 -4.04 19.18 -2.60
N GLU A 13 -4.96 18.23 -2.80
CA GLU A 13 -5.87 17.78 -1.76
C GLU A 13 -5.19 16.70 -0.92
N SER A 14 -5.40 16.68 0.39
CA SER A 14 -4.78 15.69 1.28
C SER A 14 -5.83 15.01 2.14
N LEU A 15 -5.77 13.68 2.21
CA LEU A 15 -6.61 12.86 3.06
C LEU A 15 -5.78 12.36 4.24
N SER A 16 -6.17 12.75 5.46
CA SER A 16 -5.59 12.19 6.68
C SER A 16 -6.11 10.78 6.91
N ILE A 17 -5.21 9.87 7.25
CA ILE A 17 -5.52 8.47 7.50
C ILE A 17 -4.76 7.95 8.71
N THR A 18 -5.44 7.17 9.53
CA THR A 18 -4.88 6.53 10.71
C THR A 18 -5.20 5.04 10.69
N ALA A 19 -4.17 4.20 10.74
CA ALA A 19 -4.30 2.77 10.99
C ALA A 19 -4.24 2.51 12.50
N VAL A 20 -5.30 1.96 13.07
CA VAL A 20 -5.36 1.55 14.47
C VAL A 20 -5.09 0.06 14.55
N ILE A 21 -3.99 -0.31 15.17
CA ILE A 21 -3.47 -1.67 15.18
C ILE A 21 -4.12 -2.49 16.29
N ASP A 22 -4.97 -3.45 15.92
CA ASP A 22 -5.73 -4.30 16.85
C ASP A 22 -4.89 -5.47 17.39
N SER A 23 -3.87 -5.91 16.66
CA SER A 23 -2.96 -7.00 17.04
C SER A 23 -1.50 -6.59 16.84
N ALA A 24 -0.55 -7.25 17.50
CA ALA A 24 0.87 -6.95 17.35
C ALA A 24 1.29 -6.79 15.88
N LEU A 25 1.94 -5.66 15.55
CA LEU A 25 2.38 -5.32 14.20
C LEU A 25 3.81 -5.79 13.98
N CYS A 26 4.08 -6.41 12.84
CA CYS A 26 5.43 -6.74 12.40
C CYS A 26 5.65 -6.13 11.01
N VAL A 27 6.48 -5.09 10.92
CA VAL A 27 6.93 -4.53 9.64
C VAL A 27 8.42 -4.73 9.57
N GLY A 28 8.86 -5.76 8.86
CA GLY A 28 10.28 -6.10 8.78
C GLY A 28 11.05 -5.14 7.89
N ALA A 29 12.13 -4.56 8.39
CA ALA A 29 13.22 -4.05 7.55
C ALA A 29 14.12 -5.23 7.16
N GLY A 30 14.34 -5.44 5.87
CA GLY A 30 15.35 -6.40 5.43
C GLY A 30 16.75 -5.90 5.81
N GLY A 31 17.57 -6.74 6.44
CA GLY A 31 19.01 -6.50 6.57
C GLY A 31 19.47 -5.58 7.71
N THR A 32 18.67 -5.39 8.76
CA THR A 32 19.13 -4.63 9.94
C THR A 32 20.03 -5.50 10.82
N SER A 33 21.30 -5.15 10.91
CA SER A 33 22.28 -5.75 11.83
C SER A 33 22.13 -5.15 13.23
N GLY A 34 22.18 -5.99 14.28
CA GLY A 34 22.34 -5.54 15.67
C GLY A 34 21.15 -5.77 16.62
N THR A 35 20.09 -6.45 16.19
CA THR A 35 19.01 -6.91 17.09
C THR A 35 19.06 -8.43 17.26
N LEU A 36 18.51 -8.95 18.35
CA LEU A 36 18.30 -10.40 18.52
C LEU A 36 17.23 -10.95 17.57
N ALA A 37 16.46 -10.08 16.90
CA ALA A 37 15.43 -10.45 15.96
C ALA A 37 15.99 -10.74 14.56
N ASP A 38 15.53 -11.82 13.95
CA ASP A 38 15.78 -12.08 12.52
C ASP A 38 15.02 -11.10 11.62
N LYS A 39 13.92 -10.53 12.13
CA LYS A 39 13.10 -9.51 11.47
C LYS A 39 12.75 -8.39 12.43
N PRO A 40 13.59 -7.34 12.50
CA PRO A 40 13.32 -6.18 13.33
C PRO A 40 12.25 -5.27 12.72
N ILE A 41 11.56 -4.54 13.59
CA ILE A 41 10.52 -3.61 13.19
C ILE A 41 11.12 -2.31 12.63
N VAL A 42 10.52 -1.75 11.57
CA VAL A 42 11.01 -0.50 10.98
C VAL A 42 10.76 0.68 11.94
N ARG A 43 11.80 1.50 12.13
CA ARG A 43 11.78 2.71 12.95
C ARG A 43 12.31 3.91 12.19
N THR A 44 11.87 5.10 12.59
CA THR A 44 12.43 6.37 12.07
C THR A 44 13.83 6.58 12.64
N ALA A 45 14.58 7.55 12.10
CA ALA A 45 15.84 7.99 12.71
C ALA A 45 15.67 8.48 14.17
N THR A 46 14.45 8.87 14.56
CA THR A 46 14.07 9.27 15.92
C THR A 46 13.55 8.13 16.79
N GLY A 47 13.60 6.88 16.30
CA GLY A 47 13.22 5.67 17.05
C GLY A 47 11.72 5.33 17.07
N LYS A 48 10.86 6.14 16.43
CA LYS A 48 9.41 5.90 16.36
C LYS A 48 9.09 4.75 15.43
N LEU A 49 8.09 3.94 15.76
CA LEU A 49 7.58 2.90 14.86
C LEU A 49 6.96 3.55 13.62
N LEU A 50 7.21 2.97 12.44
CA LEU A 50 6.60 3.44 11.19
C LEU A 50 6.15 2.29 10.29
N ILE A 51 5.09 2.53 9.53
CA ILE A 51 4.71 1.71 8.38
C ILE A 51 5.15 2.48 7.13
N PRO A 52 6.08 1.95 6.33
CA PRO A 52 6.61 2.67 5.17
C PRO A 52 5.52 3.00 4.16
N ALA A 53 5.58 4.20 3.60
CA ALA A 53 4.71 4.67 2.52
C ALA A 53 4.70 3.69 1.34
N SER A 54 5.85 3.08 1.04
CA SER A 54 5.98 2.07 -0.02
C SER A 54 5.17 0.80 0.26
N GLN A 55 5.15 0.33 1.50
CA GLN A 55 4.35 -0.82 1.92
C GLN A 55 2.86 -0.48 1.92
N PHE A 56 2.49 0.69 2.44
CA PHE A 56 1.11 1.15 2.44
C PHE A 56 0.59 1.35 1.00
N LYS A 57 1.32 2.11 0.17
CA LYS A 57 1.03 2.30 -1.26
C LYS A 57 0.92 0.98 -2.00
N GLY A 58 1.87 0.06 -1.79
CA GLY A 58 1.87 -1.25 -2.44
C GLY A 58 0.66 -2.09 -2.05
N ARG A 59 0.30 -2.12 -0.77
CA ARG A 59 -0.90 -2.82 -0.28
C ARG A 59 -2.18 -2.21 -0.85
N LEU A 60 -2.28 -0.89 -0.84
CA LEU A 60 -3.44 -0.18 -1.35
C LEU A 60 -3.61 -0.36 -2.86
N ARG A 61 -2.50 -0.28 -3.61
CA ARG A 61 -2.47 -0.62 -5.04
C ARG A 61 -3.00 -2.03 -5.26
N HIS A 62 -2.47 -3.02 -4.56
CA HIS A 62 -2.87 -4.42 -4.73
C HIS A 62 -4.37 -4.64 -4.48
N GLU A 63 -4.96 -4.04 -3.44
CA GLU A 63 -6.40 -4.15 -3.22
C GLU A 63 -7.22 -3.38 -4.27
N CYS A 64 -6.77 -2.21 -4.74
CA CYS A 64 -7.40 -1.52 -5.87
C CYS A 64 -7.37 -2.38 -7.14
N GLU A 65 -6.26 -3.07 -7.42
CA GLU A 65 -6.17 -4.00 -8.57
C GLU A 65 -7.16 -5.16 -8.44
N LYS A 66 -7.33 -5.72 -7.23
CA LYS A 66 -8.33 -6.78 -6.97
C LYS A 66 -9.75 -6.30 -7.20
N ILE A 67 -10.10 -5.12 -6.68
CA ILE A 67 -11.43 -4.53 -6.89
C ILE A 67 -11.66 -4.26 -8.38
N ALA A 68 -10.71 -3.64 -9.07
CA ALA A 68 -10.81 -3.36 -10.50
C ALA A 68 -10.98 -4.65 -11.34
N ARG A 69 -10.22 -5.71 -11.04
CA ARG A 69 -10.41 -7.03 -11.69
C ARG A 69 -11.80 -7.62 -11.39
N GLY A 70 -12.29 -7.45 -10.17
CA GLY A 70 -13.65 -7.84 -9.77
C GLY A 70 -14.76 -7.06 -10.50
N LEU A 71 -14.46 -5.83 -10.92
CA LEU A 71 -15.32 -5.00 -11.78
C LEU A 71 -15.08 -5.26 -13.29
N HIS A 72 -14.44 -6.37 -13.65
CA HIS A 72 -14.12 -6.75 -15.03
C HIS A 72 -13.24 -5.75 -15.80
N ARG A 73 -12.47 -4.92 -15.09
CA ARG A 73 -11.44 -4.06 -15.69
C ARG A 73 -10.14 -4.81 -15.84
N LYS A 74 -9.52 -4.72 -17.02
CA LYS A 74 -8.20 -5.31 -17.26
C LYS A 74 -7.10 -4.46 -16.64
N VAL A 75 -6.30 -5.10 -15.78
CA VAL A 75 -5.24 -4.45 -15.02
C VAL A 75 -3.94 -5.20 -15.29
N CYS A 76 -2.88 -4.47 -15.59
CA CYS A 76 -1.56 -5.07 -15.80
C CYS A 76 -1.01 -5.71 -14.50
N GLU A 77 0.02 -6.53 -14.63
CA GLU A 77 0.62 -7.18 -13.46
C GLU A 77 1.76 -6.32 -12.90
N SER A 78 1.56 -5.78 -11.71
CA SER A 78 2.57 -5.06 -10.92
C SER A 78 3.27 -6.05 -9.96
N PRO A 79 4.54 -5.84 -9.56
CA PRO A 79 5.39 -4.67 -9.77
C PRO A 79 6.47 -4.82 -10.87
N ASN A 80 6.48 -5.90 -11.64
CA ASN A 80 7.51 -6.12 -12.65
C ASN A 80 7.30 -5.18 -13.87
N PRO A 81 8.25 -4.30 -14.22
CA PRO A 81 8.13 -3.39 -15.37
C PRO A 81 7.71 -4.06 -16.68
N GLN A 82 8.20 -5.28 -16.93
CA GLN A 82 7.93 -6.03 -18.17
C GLN A 82 6.46 -6.49 -18.30
N THR A 83 5.75 -6.56 -17.17
CA THR A 83 4.34 -6.98 -17.12
C THR A 83 3.40 -5.80 -16.87
N MET A 84 3.95 -4.58 -16.73
CA MET A 84 3.21 -3.35 -16.52
C MET A 84 2.95 -2.59 -17.82
N CYS A 85 1.88 -1.79 -17.86
CA CYS A 85 1.67 -0.84 -18.95
C CYS A 85 2.81 0.20 -18.97
N PRO A 86 3.34 0.63 -20.13
CA PRO A 86 2.98 0.21 -21.49
C PRO A 86 3.87 -0.93 -22.03
N GLN A 87 4.92 -1.33 -21.30
CA GLN A 87 6.00 -2.24 -21.73
C GLN A 87 5.58 -3.73 -21.79
N ARG A 88 4.31 -4.00 -22.11
CA ARG A 88 3.60 -5.30 -22.09
C ARG A 88 4.10 -6.29 -23.16
N ALA A 89 5.40 -6.47 -23.27
CA ALA A 89 6.12 -7.11 -24.37
C ALA A 89 5.86 -8.63 -24.56
N LYS A 90 4.91 -9.23 -23.84
CA LYS A 90 4.66 -10.69 -23.83
C LYS A 90 3.18 -11.09 -23.76
N PHE A 91 2.25 -10.16 -23.93
CA PHE A 91 0.83 -10.49 -23.89
C PHE A 91 0.34 -11.01 -25.24
N PRO A 92 -0.55 -12.01 -25.28
CA PRO A 92 -1.19 -12.43 -26.51
C PRO A 92 -2.09 -11.31 -27.07
N GLU A 93 -2.24 -11.23 -28.40
CA GLU A 93 -2.90 -10.11 -29.10
C GLU A 93 -4.33 -9.82 -28.62
N ASN A 94 -5.04 -10.84 -28.16
CA ASN A 94 -6.39 -10.72 -27.61
C ASN A 94 -6.41 -9.88 -26.33
N GLU A 95 -5.42 -10.06 -25.44
CA GLU A 95 -5.31 -9.27 -24.21
C GLU A 95 -4.90 -7.84 -24.50
N GLU A 96 -4.09 -7.61 -25.54
CA GLU A 96 -3.69 -6.26 -25.94
C GLU A 96 -4.89 -5.41 -26.40
N ARG A 97 -5.80 -6.00 -27.20
CA ARG A 97 -7.04 -5.34 -27.66
C ARG A 97 -7.92 -4.87 -26.50
N GLU A 98 -7.96 -5.62 -25.40
CA GLU A 98 -8.77 -5.23 -24.24
C GLU A 98 -8.27 -3.98 -23.52
N PHE A 99 -7.03 -3.56 -23.76
CA PHE A 99 -6.48 -2.31 -23.23
C PHE A 99 -6.62 -1.14 -24.20
N HIS A 100 -6.98 -1.37 -25.46
CA HIS A 100 -7.26 -0.32 -26.45
C HIS A 100 -8.64 0.29 -26.21
N ARG A 101 -8.77 0.97 -25.07
CA ARG A 101 -10.01 1.62 -24.64
C ARG A 101 -9.76 3.12 -24.43
N PRO A 102 -10.77 3.97 -24.71
CA PRO A 102 -10.63 5.42 -24.53
C PRO A 102 -10.40 5.81 -23.07
N ASP A 103 -10.95 5.07 -22.10
CA ASP A 103 -10.73 5.29 -20.67
C ASP A 103 -9.30 4.95 -20.21
N TYR A 104 -8.51 4.25 -21.03
CA TYR A 104 -7.11 3.90 -20.74
C TYR A 104 -6.11 4.87 -21.39
N GLN A 105 -6.60 5.83 -22.17
CA GLN A 105 -5.79 6.88 -22.76
C GLN A 105 -5.66 8.06 -21.78
N ILE A 106 -4.51 8.73 -21.84
CA ILE A 106 -4.22 9.91 -21.02
C ILE A 106 -3.89 11.04 -21.98
N ALA A 107 -4.41 12.24 -21.71
CA ALA A 107 -4.08 13.42 -22.52
C ALA A 107 -2.57 13.66 -22.55
N GLY A 108 -1.98 13.66 -23.75
CA GLY A 108 -0.55 13.86 -23.96
C GLY A 108 0.32 12.60 -23.90
N ASP A 109 -0.29 11.40 -23.83
CA ASP A 109 0.41 10.13 -23.99
C ASP A 109 -0.36 9.24 -24.99
N GLU A 110 0.33 8.80 -26.05
CA GLU A 110 -0.26 7.92 -27.08
C GLU A 110 -0.43 6.47 -26.58
N ARG A 111 0.14 6.14 -25.41
CA ARG A 111 0.14 4.79 -24.86
C ARG A 111 -1.05 4.58 -23.92
N TYR A 112 -1.48 3.32 -23.81
CA TYR A 112 -2.60 2.93 -22.97
C TYR A 112 -2.14 2.47 -21.58
N HIS A 113 -2.72 3.07 -20.55
CA HIS A 113 -2.46 2.78 -19.15
C HIS A 113 -3.77 2.39 -18.43
N CYS A 114 -3.78 1.21 -17.81
CA CYS A 114 -4.95 0.80 -17.03
C CYS A 114 -5.26 1.78 -15.89
N LEU A 115 -6.51 1.75 -15.42
CA LEU A 115 -7.03 2.66 -14.39
C LEU A 115 -6.14 2.74 -13.14
N ILE A 116 -5.54 1.62 -12.72
CA ILE A 116 -4.64 1.55 -11.57
C ILE A 116 -3.33 2.28 -11.84
N CYS A 117 -2.75 2.10 -13.02
CA CYS A 117 -1.54 2.80 -13.43
C CYS A 117 -1.75 4.33 -13.50
N GLN A 118 -2.94 4.79 -13.90
CA GLN A 118 -3.29 6.21 -13.90
C GLN A 118 -3.33 6.82 -12.48
N ILE A 119 -3.56 6.00 -11.45
CA ILE A 119 -3.57 6.41 -10.04
C ILE A 119 -2.17 6.29 -9.42
N PHE A 120 -1.59 5.09 -9.45
CA PHE A 120 -0.37 4.74 -8.70
C PHE A 120 0.94 4.91 -9.50
N GLY A 121 0.83 5.15 -10.80
CA GLY A 121 1.94 5.24 -11.73
C GLY A 121 2.43 3.88 -12.25
N ASN A 122 3.37 3.95 -13.18
CA ASN A 122 4.14 2.85 -13.76
C ASN A 122 5.50 3.41 -14.26
N PRO A 123 6.43 2.58 -14.79
CA PRO A 123 7.73 3.06 -15.24
C PRO A 123 7.70 4.19 -16.29
N ALA A 124 6.61 4.37 -17.03
CA ALA A 124 6.45 5.40 -18.05
C ALA A 124 5.51 6.56 -17.64
N LEU A 125 4.75 6.41 -16.55
CA LEU A 125 3.73 7.36 -16.11
C LEU A 125 3.88 7.65 -14.61
N PRO A 126 4.08 8.92 -14.20
CA PRO A 126 4.18 9.28 -12.79
C PRO A 126 2.87 9.02 -12.03
N SER A 127 3.01 8.69 -10.75
CA SER A 127 1.89 8.54 -9.81
C SER A 127 1.12 9.85 -9.67
N ARG A 128 -0.22 9.78 -9.58
CA ARG A 128 -1.09 10.92 -9.24
C ARG A 128 -1.38 11.02 -7.74
N LEU A 129 -0.86 10.07 -6.97
CA LEU A 129 -0.90 10.06 -5.51
C LEU A 129 0.50 10.07 -4.91
N LEU A 130 0.67 10.80 -3.81
CA LEU A 130 1.80 10.69 -2.89
C LEU A 130 1.31 10.15 -1.55
N PHE A 131 2.16 9.41 -0.87
CA PHE A 131 1.84 8.73 0.39
C PHE A 131 2.90 9.10 1.41
N ASP A 132 2.47 9.52 2.60
CA ASP A 132 3.34 9.64 3.75
C ASP A 132 3.63 8.25 4.36
N ASP A 133 4.76 8.16 5.07
CA ASP A 133 4.94 7.09 6.04
C ASP A 133 3.89 7.22 7.13
N LEU A 134 3.28 6.12 7.55
CA LEU A 134 2.37 6.15 8.70
C LEU A 134 3.22 6.02 9.97
N ILE A 135 3.20 7.05 10.81
CA ILE A 135 4.09 7.16 11.97
C ILE A 135 3.26 6.97 13.24
N CYS A 136 3.77 6.14 14.15
CA CYS A 136 3.25 6.03 15.51
C CYS A 136 3.83 7.16 16.36
N ASN A 137 2.96 7.95 17.00
CA ASN A 137 3.40 9.07 17.85
C ASN A 137 3.78 8.66 19.27
N GLU A 138 3.52 7.42 19.66
CA GLU A 138 4.00 6.88 20.93
C GLU A 138 5.53 6.89 20.99
N LYS A 139 6.05 7.31 22.14
CA LYS A 139 7.49 7.33 22.37
C LYS A 139 8.02 5.90 22.45
N ALA A 140 9.20 5.66 21.87
CA ALA A 140 9.84 4.36 21.92
C ALA A 140 10.08 3.87 23.36
N GLU A 141 10.34 4.80 24.29
CA GLU A 141 10.48 4.55 25.73
C GLU A 141 9.23 3.92 26.38
N ASN A 142 8.05 4.21 25.83
CA ASN A 142 6.77 3.70 26.33
C ASN A 142 6.40 2.34 25.73
N LEU A 143 7.17 1.86 24.74
CA LEU A 143 6.87 0.64 23.99
C LEU A 143 7.90 -0.42 24.33
N PRO A 144 7.51 -1.52 25.02
CA PRO A 144 8.44 -2.61 25.26
C PRO A 144 8.88 -3.24 23.93
N GLU A 145 10.13 -3.65 23.85
CA GLU A 145 10.61 -4.51 22.78
C GLU A 145 9.98 -5.90 22.95
N VAL A 146 9.26 -6.37 21.94
CA VAL A 146 8.58 -7.67 21.98
C VAL A 146 9.16 -8.58 20.91
N LEU A 147 9.86 -9.62 21.34
CA LEU A 147 10.36 -10.69 20.47
C LEU A 147 9.43 -11.89 20.53
N ARG A 148 8.87 -12.24 19.37
CA ARG A 148 8.00 -13.40 19.22
C ARG A 148 8.76 -14.56 18.57
N PRO A 149 8.99 -15.67 19.28
CA PRO A 149 9.61 -16.84 18.69
C PRO A 149 8.66 -17.56 17.73
N GLY A 150 9.21 -18.05 16.64
CA GLY A 150 8.56 -18.92 15.68
C GLY A 150 9.43 -20.15 15.40
N VAL A 151 8.79 -21.29 15.22
CA VAL A 151 9.47 -22.55 14.87
C VAL A 151 8.95 -23.07 13.55
N THR A 152 9.83 -23.68 12.77
CA THR A 152 9.43 -24.46 11.60
C THR A 152 9.05 -25.87 12.03
N ILE A 153 7.85 -26.33 11.69
CA ILE A 153 7.36 -27.67 12.05
C ILE A 153 7.45 -28.59 10.82
N ASN A 154 8.16 -29.70 10.95
CA ASN A 154 8.12 -30.78 9.97
C ASN A 154 6.81 -31.55 10.11
N ARG A 155 5.91 -31.44 9.14
CA ARG A 155 4.60 -32.10 9.21
C ARG A 155 4.67 -33.63 9.12
N ARG A 156 5.69 -34.20 8.45
CA ARG A 156 5.90 -35.65 8.34
C ARG A 156 6.43 -36.24 9.65
N ARG A 157 7.45 -35.62 10.25
CA ARG A 157 8.05 -36.06 11.53
C ARG A 157 7.25 -35.60 12.75
N ARG A 158 6.39 -34.60 12.58
CA ARG A 158 5.62 -33.91 13.65
C ARG A 158 6.51 -33.30 14.74
N THR A 159 7.73 -32.89 14.37
CA THR A 159 8.71 -32.26 15.25
C THR A 159 9.06 -30.86 14.76
N SER A 160 9.65 -30.04 15.62
CA SER A 160 10.38 -28.86 15.17
C SER A 160 11.54 -29.27 14.25
N GLU A 161 11.84 -28.44 13.26
CA GLU A 161 13.06 -28.52 12.49
C GLU A 161 14.22 -27.90 13.26
N ASP A 162 15.34 -28.61 13.28
CA ASP A 162 16.56 -28.15 13.93
C ASP A 162 17.08 -26.89 13.24
N GLN A 163 17.61 -25.95 14.04
CA GLN A 163 18.20 -24.69 13.58
C GLN A 163 17.24 -23.81 12.75
N LYS A 164 15.92 -24.00 12.91
CA LYS A 164 14.88 -23.16 12.27
C LYS A 164 13.96 -22.46 13.26
N LEU A 165 14.52 -22.11 14.42
CA LEU A 165 13.97 -21.10 15.32
C LEU A 165 14.23 -19.73 14.71
N PHE A 166 13.23 -18.86 14.72
CA PHE A 166 13.38 -17.47 14.33
C PHE A 166 12.65 -16.55 15.30
N LEU A 167 13.15 -15.33 15.47
CA LEU A 167 12.58 -14.30 16.33
C LEU A 167 12.05 -13.15 15.47
N LEU A 168 10.78 -12.83 15.64
CA LEU A 168 10.14 -11.68 15.02
C LEU A 168 10.06 -10.55 16.05
N GLU A 169 10.59 -9.37 15.74
CA GLU A 169 10.25 -8.19 16.52
C GLU A 169 8.84 -7.74 16.13
N THR A 170 8.04 -7.43 17.14
CA THR A 170 6.66 -6.98 16.98
C THR A 170 6.38 -5.77 17.85
N SER A 171 5.41 -4.95 17.45
CA SER A 171 4.83 -3.99 18.37
C SER A 171 4.11 -4.72 19.51
N PRO A 172 3.96 -4.07 20.67
CA PRO A 172 3.08 -4.57 21.72
C PRO A 172 1.67 -4.86 21.18
N ALA A 173 1.07 -5.97 21.62
CA ALA A 173 -0.32 -6.31 21.31
C ALA A 173 -1.28 -5.57 22.26
N ASN A 174 -2.53 -5.39 21.82
CA ASN A 174 -3.65 -4.88 22.63
C ASN A 174 -3.49 -3.43 23.15
N ILE A 175 -2.61 -2.63 22.55
CA ILE A 175 -2.43 -1.20 22.91
C ILE A 175 -3.15 -0.27 21.91
N GLN A 176 -3.70 -0.81 20.81
CA GLN A 176 -4.39 -0.02 19.77
C GLN A 176 -3.53 1.14 19.24
N LEU A 177 -2.27 0.84 18.93
CA LEU A 177 -1.32 1.84 18.43
C LEU A 177 -1.84 2.49 17.16
N GLU A 178 -1.79 3.82 17.11
CA GLU A 178 -2.26 4.62 15.99
C GLU A 178 -1.10 5.06 15.12
N PHE A 179 -1.12 4.66 13.85
CA PHE A 179 -0.15 5.06 12.84
C PHE A 179 -0.83 6.02 11.86
N SER A 180 -0.41 7.28 11.86
CA SER A 180 -1.07 8.34 11.09
C SER A 180 -0.18 8.89 9.99
N GLY A 181 -0.79 9.30 8.88
CA GLY A 181 -0.15 9.98 7.76
C GLY A 181 -1.18 10.50 6.77
N HIS A 182 -0.74 10.93 5.59
CA HIS A 182 -1.62 11.47 4.56
C HIS A 182 -1.46 10.76 3.22
N ILE A 183 -2.55 10.79 2.45
CA ILE A 183 -2.55 10.53 1.00
C ILE A 183 -2.76 11.88 0.32
N HIS A 184 -1.79 12.30 -0.50
CA HIS A 184 -1.87 13.55 -1.26
C HIS A 184 -2.30 13.27 -2.69
N PHE A 185 -3.38 13.93 -3.12
CA PHE A 185 -3.90 13.89 -4.47
C PHE A 185 -3.29 15.01 -5.30
N LEU A 186 -2.48 14.64 -6.28
CA LEU A 186 -1.88 15.60 -7.20
C LEU A 186 -2.90 16.13 -8.20
N PRO A 187 -2.68 17.32 -8.77
CA PRO A 187 -3.57 17.88 -9.79
C PRO A 187 -3.84 16.90 -10.93
N ARG A 188 -5.09 16.90 -11.41
CA ARG A 188 -5.57 16.02 -12.50
C ARG A 188 -5.52 14.53 -12.14
N TYR A 189 -5.69 14.17 -10.87
CA TYR A 189 -5.95 12.77 -10.52
C TYR A 189 -7.30 12.32 -11.12
N PRO A 190 -7.45 11.03 -11.53
CA PRO A 190 -8.70 10.56 -12.10
C PRO A 190 -9.86 10.61 -11.10
N ALA A 191 -11.07 11.01 -11.53
CA ALA A 191 -12.23 11.14 -10.65
C ALA A 191 -12.56 9.85 -9.88
N TYR A 192 -12.35 8.69 -10.51
CA TYR A 192 -12.57 7.38 -9.92
C TYR A 192 -11.51 6.96 -8.88
N ALA A 193 -10.43 7.73 -8.68
CA ALA A 193 -9.37 7.38 -7.75
C ALA A 193 -9.87 7.31 -6.30
N LYS A 194 -10.57 8.34 -5.84
CA LYS A 194 -11.13 8.40 -4.48
C LYS A 194 -12.04 7.23 -4.14
N PRO A 195 -13.11 6.92 -4.89
CA PRO A 195 -14.00 5.83 -4.53
C PRO A 195 -13.29 4.47 -4.57
N LEU A 196 -12.35 4.27 -5.51
CA LEU A 196 -11.56 3.03 -5.56
C LEU A 196 -10.61 2.89 -4.35
N LEU A 197 -9.89 3.96 -3.98
CA LEU A 197 -9.02 3.96 -2.80
C LEU A 197 -9.83 3.69 -1.52
N PHE A 198 -11.00 4.30 -1.40
CA PHE A 198 -11.86 4.13 -0.24
C PHE A 198 -12.38 2.69 -0.12
N ALA A 199 -12.89 2.13 -1.22
CA ALA A 199 -13.28 0.72 -1.26
C ALA A 199 -12.10 -0.20 -0.92
N ALA A 200 -10.91 0.10 -1.41
CA ALA A 200 -9.70 -0.65 -1.09
C ALA A 200 -9.30 -0.54 0.38
N LEU A 201 -9.38 0.64 0.99
CA LEU A 201 -9.11 0.84 2.42
C LEU A 201 -10.05 0.00 3.29
N HIS A 202 -11.34 -0.03 2.96
CA HIS A 202 -12.31 -0.89 3.66
C HIS A 202 -11.99 -2.39 3.57
N HIS A 203 -11.27 -2.84 2.54
CA HIS A 203 -10.85 -4.24 2.38
C HIS A 203 -9.49 -4.54 3.05
N ILE A 204 -8.75 -3.53 3.50
CA ILE A 204 -7.45 -3.73 4.16
C ILE A 204 -7.67 -3.84 5.67
N HIS A 205 -7.74 -5.07 6.15
CA HIS A 205 -7.84 -5.38 7.59
C HIS A 205 -6.52 -5.75 8.25
N ALA A 206 -5.42 -5.81 7.48
CA ALA A 206 -4.10 -6.13 8.02
C ALA A 206 -2.95 -5.53 7.20
N LEU A 207 -1.93 -5.04 7.90
CA LEU A 207 -0.67 -4.52 7.35
C LEU A 207 0.54 -5.28 7.92
N GLY A 208 1.69 -5.15 7.25
CA GLY A 208 2.92 -5.82 7.63
C GLY A 208 3.01 -7.30 7.24
N GLY A 209 3.92 -8.01 7.90
CA GLY A 209 4.25 -9.42 7.69
C GLY A 209 3.47 -10.37 8.59
N SER A 210 3.53 -11.67 8.27
CA SER A 210 2.94 -12.75 9.09
C SER A 210 1.44 -12.59 9.40
N LYS A 211 0.69 -11.97 8.49
CA LYS A 211 -0.76 -11.73 8.62
C LYS A 211 -1.58 -12.99 8.88
N SER A 212 -1.26 -14.08 8.17
CA SER A 212 -1.90 -15.40 8.39
C SER A 212 -1.59 -16.01 9.77
N GLY A 213 -0.53 -15.55 10.44
CA GLY A 213 -0.19 -15.90 11.81
C GLY A 213 -0.86 -15.02 12.87
N GLY A 214 -1.77 -14.13 12.46
CA GLY A 214 -2.52 -13.28 13.38
C GLY A 214 -1.85 -11.94 13.72
N LEU A 215 -0.86 -11.50 12.94
CA LEU A 215 -0.18 -10.21 13.16
C LEU A 215 -0.72 -9.10 12.24
N GLY A 216 -0.68 -7.86 12.74
CA GLY A 216 -0.91 -6.65 11.97
C GLY A 216 -2.37 -6.37 11.59
N TRP A 217 -3.34 -7.07 12.20
CA TRP A 217 -4.76 -6.73 12.11
C TRP A 217 -5.01 -5.30 12.57
N LEU A 218 -5.90 -4.61 11.85
CA LEU A 218 -6.19 -3.21 12.07
C LEU A 218 -7.59 -2.83 11.55
N HIS A 219 -8.03 -1.67 12.00
CA HIS A 219 -9.09 -0.90 11.39
C HIS A 219 -8.59 0.53 11.06
N TRP A 220 -9.30 1.19 10.15
CA TRP A 220 -8.93 2.53 9.71
C TRP A 220 -9.81 3.60 10.37
N LYS A 221 -9.19 4.73 10.69
CA LYS A 221 -9.88 6.00 10.97
C LYS A 221 -9.49 6.99 9.85
N PHE A 222 -10.47 7.54 9.17
CA PHE A 222 -10.32 8.58 8.16
C PHE A 222 -11.62 9.40 8.11
N PRO A 223 -11.60 10.66 7.63
CA PRO A 223 -12.80 11.47 7.54
C PRO A 223 -13.82 10.88 6.54
N ASP A 224 -15.09 11.16 6.78
CA ASP A 224 -16.16 10.84 5.84
C ASP A 224 -15.91 11.55 4.51
N LEU A 225 -15.71 10.76 3.47
CA LEU A 225 -15.47 11.25 2.13
C LEU A 225 -16.78 11.24 1.34
N LYS A 226 -17.11 12.39 0.74
CA LYS A 226 -18.18 12.44 -0.26
C LYS A 226 -17.71 11.71 -1.51
N ILE A 227 -18.23 10.51 -1.71
CA ILE A 227 -18.02 9.71 -2.92
C ILE A 227 -19.01 10.18 -3.98
N ASP A 228 -18.50 10.49 -5.17
CA ASP A 228 -19.34 10.70 -6.34
C ASP A 228 -19.76 9.35 -6.92
N ASP A 229 -21.07 9.05 -6.82
CA ASP A 229 -21.66 7.82 -7.35
C ASP A 229 -21.46 7.69 -8.86
N ASN A 230 -21.41 8.81 -9.60
CA ASN A 230 -21.16 8.78 -11.04
C ASN A 230 -19.73 8.30 -11.33
N ALA A 231 -18.75 8.76 -10.56
CA ALA A 231 -17.37 8.31 -10.67
C ALA A 231 -17.20 6.83 -10.34
N TRP A 232 -17.96 6.31 -9.36
CA TRP A 232 -17.97 4.88 -9.05
C TRP A 232 -18.66 4.05 -10.14
N ASN A 233 -19.80 4.49 -10.65
CA ASN A 233 -20.51 3.76 -11.71
C ASN A 233 -19.72 3.75 -13.03
N ALA A 234 -18.96 4.81 -13.31
CA ALA A 234 -18.01 4.83 -14.42
C ALA A 234 -16.96 3.72 -14.31
N LEU A 235 -16.58 3.24 -13.11
CA LEU A 235 -15.67 2.09 -12.97
C LEU A 235 -16.29 0.76 -13.40
N LYS A 236 -17.61 0.63 -13.38
CA LYS A 236 -18.34 -0.62 -13.69
C LYS A 236 -18.64 -0.81 -15.18
N THR A 237 -18.46 0.23 -15.99
CA THR A 237 -18.97 0.32 -17.38
C THR A 237 -17.88 0.12 -18.41
#